data_AF-A0A7C3XC67-F1
#
_entry.id   AF-A0A7C3XC67-F1
#
_cell.length_a   1.000
_cell.length_b   1.000
_cell.length_c   1.000
_cell.angle_alpha   90.00
_cell.angle_beta   90.00
_cell.angle_gamma   90.00
#
_symmetry.space_group_name_H-M   'P 1'
#
loop_
_entity.id
_entity.type
_entity.pdbx_description
1 polymer ?
#
loop_
_entity_poly.entity_id
_entity_poly.type
_entity_poly.pdbx_seq_one_letter_code
_entity_poly.pdbx_strand_id
1 'polypeptide(L)'
;MLLVLVMLVSLSVSYARYMSRPSSVPWTVRSVEWVRDNHGAWLVSLTERVYYTLTAPKKGGPGLVALPSLAADSSQTATRSGHQSRPVYTPPPVKPAITPALPGEGVWRPVGRMVNGQYPLRVALFRNERDYPRILTYAVWIDHSLTQLALYPGRVEPPQGSPRGPMMVPLDQRTRLLAVFNSGFKYEDSHG
;
A
#
# COMPACT_ATOMS: atom_id res chain seq x y z
N MET A 1 20.07 -2.18 43.99
CA MET A 1 20.97 -1.68 42.93
C MET A 1 21.34 -2.75 41.90
N LEU A 2 21.85 -3.93 42.29
CA LEU A 2 22.26 -4.98 41.33
C LEU A 2 21.14 -5.39 40.36
N LEU A 3 19.91 -5.59 40.84
CA LEU A 3 18.78 -6.00 40.01
C LEU A 3 18.39 -4.93 38.96
N VAL A 4 18.44 -3.65 39.35
CA VAL A 4 18.22 -2.52 38.44
C VAL A 4 19.31 -2.46 37.38
N LEU A 5 20.57 -2.65 37.79
CA LEU A 5 21.71 -2.68 36.86
C LEU A 5 21.57 -3.82 35.85
N VAL A 6 21.21 -5.03 36.30
CA VAL A 6 20.98 -6.20 35.44
C VAL A 6 19.84 -5.95 34.45
N MET A 7 18.73 -5.36 34.90
CA MET A 7 17.62 -4.98 34.01
C MET A 7 18.06 -3.96 32.97
N LEU A 8 18.77 -2.90 33.35
CA LEU A 8 19.24 -1.86 32.44
C LEU A 8 20.24 -2.41 31.41
N VAL A 9 21.13 -3.31 31.83
CA VAL A 9 22.08 -3.98 30.92
C VAL A 9 21.31 -4.88 29.96
N SER A 10 20.36 -5.68 30.44
CA SER A 10 19.53 -6.55 29.58
C SER A 10 18.74 -5.72 28.56
N LEU A 11 18.16 -4.60 28.98
CA LEU A 11 17.42 -3.70 28.11
C LEU A 11 18.32 -3.08 27.03
N SER A 12 19.50 -2.58 27.44
CA SER A 12 20.51 -2.00 26.54
C SER A 12 20.99 -3.01 25.51
N VAL A 13 21.26 -4.26 25.93
CA VAL A 13 21.67 -5.35 25.03
C VAL A 13 20.55 -5.72 24.07
N SER A 14 19.30 -5.81 24.54
CA SER A 14 18.13 -6.06 23.68
C SER A 14 17.97 -4.98 22.62
N TYR A 15 18.03 -3.71 23.03
CA TYR A 15 17.93 -2.56 22.13
C TYR A 15 19.06 -2.53 21.10
N ALA A 16 20.31 -2.71 21.54
CA ALA A 16 21.46 -2.75 20.64
C ALA A 16 21.33 -3.88 19.61
N ARG A 17 20.97 -5.09 20.04
CA ARG A 17 20.72 -6.23 19.14
C ARG A 17 19.60 -5.95 18.15
N TYR A 18 18.51 -5.33 18.60
CA TYR A 18 17.41 -4.96 17.71
C TYR A 18 17.87 -3.98 16.65
N MET A 19 18.69 -3.00 17.03
CA MET A 19 19.22 -1.95 16.16
C MET A 19 20.31 -2.43 15.19
N SER A 20 21.05 -3.47 15.53
CA SER A 20 22.05 -4.08 14.64
C SER A 20 21.44 -4.89 13.49
N ARG A 21 20.15 -5.22 13.52
CA ARG A 21 19.49 -5.94 12.40
C ARG A 21 19.52 -5.10 11.10
N PRO A 22 19.45 -5.70 9.90
CA PRO A 22 19.27 -4.92 8.67
C PRO A 22 17.87 -4.28 8.63
N SER A 23 17.79 -2.96 8.42
CA SER A 23 16.53 -2.22 8.31
C SER A 23 16.56 -1.22 7.16
N SER A 24 15.39 -0.95 6.57
CA SER A 24 15.17 0.09 5.55
C SER A 24 14.48 1.33 6.13
N VAL A 25 14.17 1.35 7.42
CA VAL A 25 13.52 2.49 8.09
C VAL A 25 14.53 3.32 8.90
N PRO A 26 14.29 4.63 9.09
CA PRO A 26 15.12 5.48 9.94
C PRO A 26 15.21 4.96 11.38
N TRP A 27 16.30 5.30 12.06
CA TRP A 27 16.56 4.92 13.45
C TRP A 27 15.39 5.22 14.39
N THR A 28 14.75 6.38 14.24
CA THR A 28 13.63 6.81 15.09
C THR A 28 12.42 5.89 14.98
N VAL A 29 12.00 5.56 13.76
CA VAL A 29 10.89 4.62 13.50
C VAL A 29 11.22 3.26 14.11
N ARG A 30 12.47 2.84 13.94
CA ARG A 30 12.95 1.56 14.48
C ARG A 30 12.96 1.51 16.01
N SER A 31 13.22 2.63 16.68
CA SER A 31 13.10 2.72 18.14
C SER A 31 11.64 2.53 18.59
N VAL A 32 10.69 3.12 17.86
CA VAL A 32 9.25 2.95 18.12
C VAL A 32 8.83 1.50 17.91
N GLU A 33 9.31 0.86 16.84
CA GLU A 33 9.07 -0.57 16.60
C GLU A 33 9.63 -1.45 17.74
N TRP A 34 10.84 -1.18 18.23
CA TRP A 34 11.38 -1.90 19.39
C TRP A 34 10.49 -1.74 20.63
N VAL A 35 10.00 -0.53 20.93
CA VAL A 35 9.08 -0.32 22.06
C VAL A 35 7.79 -1.13 21.86
N ARG A 36 7.19 -1.08 20.66
CA ARG A 36 5.98 -1.82 20.33
C ARG A 36 6.18 -3.33 20.54
N ASP A 37 7.26 -3.88 19.99
CA ASP A 37 7.58 -5.32 20.03
C ASP A 37 8.00 -5.80 21.44
N ASN A 38 8.37 -4.89 22.37
CA ASN A 38 8.74 -5.20 23.76
C ASN A 38 7.63 -4.79 24.75
N HIS A 39 6.38 -5.17 24.46
CA HIS A 39 5.19 -4.93 25.30
C HIS A 39 4.77 -3.45 25.46
N GLY A 40 5.40 -2.53 24.75
CA GLY A 40 5.06 -1.10 24.74
C GLY A 40 4.04 -0.72 23.68
N ALA A 41 3.40 -1.69 23.00
CA ALA A 41 2.40 -1.42 21.96
C ALA A 41 1.26 -0.49 22.45
N TRP A 42 0.80 -0.67 23.69
CA TRP A 42 -0.23 0.19 24.29
C TRP A 42 0.19 1.67 24.37
N LEU A 43 1.47 1.92 24.68
CA LEU A 43 2.02 3.26 24.81
C LEU A 43 2.09 3.92 23.44
N VAL A 44 2.59 3.19 22.45
CA VAL A 44 2.65 3.65 21.06
C VAL A 44 1.25 3.99 20.56
N SER A 45 0.27 3.10 20.75
CA SER A 45 -1.12 3.34 20.32
C SER A 45 -1.79 4.50 21.07
N LEU A 46 -1.45 4.73 22.34
CA LEU A 46 -1.94 5.89 23.09
C LEU A 46 -1.36 7.18 22.50
N THR A 47 -0.05 7.22 22.27
CA THR A 47 0.63 8.37 21.66
C THR A 47 0.08 8.66 20.28
N GLU A 48 -0.07 7.63 19.44
CA GLU A 48 -0.69 7.75 18.11
C GLU A 48 -2.11 8.30 18.22
N ARG A 49 -2.94 7.78 19.13
CA ARG A 49 -4.31 8.26 19.34
C ARG A 49 -4.34 9.72 19.77
N VAL A 50 -3.50 10.11 20.73
CA VAL A 50 -3.42 11.51 21.20
C VAL A 50 -2.96 12.41 20.05
N TYR A 51 -1.90 12.02 19.34
CA TYR A 51 -1.42 12.74 18.17
C TYR A 51 -2.53 12.92 17.14
N TYR A 52 -3.16 11.83 16.69
CA TYR A 52 -4.28 11.87 15.76
C TYR A 52 -5.44 12.73 16.27
N THR A 53 -5.75 12.71 17.56
CA THR A 53 -6.82 13.55 18.13
C THR A 53 -6.47 15.04 17.99
N LEU A 54 -5.19 15.40 18.14
CA LEU A 54 -4.71 16.77 18.05
C LEU A 54 -4.46 17.23 16.61
N THR A 55 -4.10 16.31 15.71
CA THR A 55 -3.68 16.62 14.33
C THR A 55 -4.63 16.08 13.27
N ALA A 56 -5.81 15.58 13.66
CA ALA A 56 -6.80 15.06 12.73
C ALA A 56 -7.03 16.08 11.61
N PRO A 57 -7.06 15.64 10.33
CA PRO A 57 -7.40 16.53 9.24
C PRO A 57 -8.74 17.20 9.53
N LYS A 58 -8.80 18.51 9.30
CA LYS A 58 -10.05 19.25 9.42
C LYS A 58 -11.05 18.70 8.40
N LYS A 59 -12.27 18.44 8.84
CA LYS A 59 -13.38 18.09 7.96
C LYS A 59 -13.72 19.28 7.06
N GLY A 60 -14.14 18.99 5.83
CA GLY A 60 -14.53 19.98 4.83
C GLY A 60 -13.35 20.70 4.17
N GLY A 61 -13.57 21.98 3.85
CA GLY A 61 -12.66 22.77 3.01
C GLY A 61 -12.98 22.65 1.51
N PRO A 62 -12.29 23.43 0.65
CA PRO A 62 -12.57 23.42 -0.77
C PRO A 62 -12.38 22.02 -1.37
N GLY A 63 -13.35 21.56 -2.16
CA GLY A 63 -13.22 20.28 -2.86
C GLY A 63 -12.12 20.31 -3.92
N LEU A 64 -11.73 19.13 -4.41
CA LEU A 64 -10.96 19.04 -5.64
C LEU A 64 -11.78 19.58 -6.81
N VAL A 65 -11.10 20.28 -7.73
CA VAL A 65 -11.69 20.78 -8.99
C VAL A 65 -11.33 19.87 -10.16
N ALA A 66 -10.26 19.09 -10.02
CA ALA A 66 -9.79 18.13 -11.01
C ALA A 66 -9.17 16.91 -10.34
N LEU A 67 -9.17 15.79 -11.05
CA LEU A 67 -8.44 14.59 -10.65
C LEU A 67 -6.96 14.73 -11.01
N PRO A 68 -6.04 14.13 -10.25
CA PRO A 68 -4.64 14.05 -10.62
C PRO A 68 -4.48 13.24 -11.91
N SER A 69 -3.48 13.59 -12.72
CA SER A 69 -3.14 12.81 -13.90
C SER A 69 -2.63 11.43 -13.50
N LEU A 70 -3.11 10.42 -14.22
CA LEU A 70 -2.53 9.08 -14.12
C LEU A 70 -1.35 9.03 -15.08
N ALA A 71 -0.24 8.40 -14.68
CA ALA A 71 0.94 8.23 -15.54
C ALA A 71 0.63 7.52 -16.88
N ALA A 72 -0.53 6.87 -17.00
CA ALA A 72 -1.03 6.27 -18.23
C ALA A 72 -1.48 7.28 -19.31
N ASP A 73 -1.71 8.53 -18.94
CA ASP A 73 -2.20 9.59 -19.84
C ASP A 73 -1.18 9.96 -20.91
N SER A 74 0.10 9.70 -20.64
CA SER A 74 1.22 9.99 -21.53
C SER A 74 1.45 8.95 -22.64
N SER A 75 0.73 7.82 -22.63
CA SER A 75 0.95 6.70 -23.56
C SER A 75 -0.19 6.48 -24.57
N GLN A 76 -1.19 7.36 -24.60
CA GLN A 76 -2.25 7.36 -25.60
C GLN A 76 -1.77 7.95 -26.94
N THR A 77 -0.80 7.29 -27.55
CA THR A 77 -0.63 7.31 -29.01
C THR A 77 -0.48 5.87 -29.48
N ALA A 78 -1.46 5.04 -29.15
CA ALA A 78 -1.63 3.74 -29.79
C ALA A 78 -2.47 3.96 -31.06
N THR A 79 -1.80 3.95 -32.21
CA THR A 79 -2.39 3.85 -33.53
C THR A 79 -3.45 2.74 -33.55
N ARG A 80 -4.65 3.07 -34.06
CA ARG A 80 -5.77 2.14 -34.25
C ARG A 80 -5.38 1.07 -35.26
N SER A 81 -4.76 -0.02 -34.80
CA SER A 81 -4.60 -1.24 -35.59
C SER A 81 -5.89 -2.05 -35.47
N GLY A 82 -6.64 -2.12 -36.56
CA GLY A 82 -7.91 -2.85 -36.68
C GLY A 82 -7.74 -4.36 -36.65
N HIS A 83 -7.53 -4.93 -35.47
CA HIS A 83 -7.82 -6.33 -35.20
C HIS A 83 -8.94 -6.39 -34.16
N GLN A 84 -10.00 -7.13 -34.49
CA GLN A 84 -11.14 -7.36 -33.61
C GLN A 84 -10.69 -8.11 -32.36
N SER A 85 -10.25 -7.37 -31.35
CA SER A 85 -9.96 -7.91 -30.03
C SER A 85 -11.27 -8.32 -29.36
N ARG A 86 -11.33 -9.56 -28.86
CA ARG A 86 -12.38 -10.07 -27.97
C ARG A 86 -12.80 -8.98 -26.97
N PRO A 87 -14.10 -8.78 -26.69
CA PRO A 87 -14.54 -7.73 -25.76
C PRO A 87 -13.88 -7.94 -24.40
N VAL A 88 -12.99 -7.02 -24.05
CA VAL A 88 -12.30 -6.99 -22.76
C VAL A 88 -13.31 -6.58 -21.71
N TYR A 89 -13.56 -7.45 -20.71
CA TYR A 89 -14.44 -7.10 -19.60
C TYR A 89 -13.94 -5.80 -18.96
N THR A 90 -14.86 -4.86 -18.81
CA THR A 90 -14.61 -3.60 -18.11
C THR A 90 -15.64 -3.50 -16.99
N PRO A 91 -15.22 -3.34 -15.72
CA PRO A 91 -16.17 -3.17 -14.63
C PRO A 91 -17.04 -1.93 -14.86
N PRO A 92 -18.27 -1.90 -14.30
CA PRO A 92 -19.11 -0.71 -14.38
C PRO A 92 -18.44 0.47 -13.66
N PRO A 93 -18.65 1.73 -14.09
CA PRO A 93 -18.11 2.90 -13.43
C PRO A 93 -18.48 2.96 -11.94
N VAL A 94 -17.53 3.36 -11.11
CA VAL A 94 -17.74 3.55 -9.67
C VAL A 94 -18.57 4.82 -9.46
N LYS A 95 -19.60 4.75 -8.63
CA LYS A 95 -20.43 5.93 -8.28
C LYS A 95 -19.72 6.76 -7.21
N PRO A 96 -19.36 8.03 -7.48
CA PRO A 96 -18.75 8.90 -6.46
C PRO A 96 -19.74 9.24 -5.33
N ALA A 97 -19.23 9.50 -4.13
CA ALA A 97 -20.04 9.89 -2.98
C ALA A 97 -20.44 11.38 -3.00
N ILE A 98 -19.78 12.20 -3.82
CA ILE A 98 -19.91 13.66 -3.89
C ILE A 98 -20.44 14.08 -5.27
N THR A 99 -21.42 14.98 -5.27
CA THR A 99 -22.06 15.54 -6.47
C THR A 99 -21.81 17.07 -6.55
N PRO A 100 -21.52 17.64 -7.72
CA PRO A 100 -21.31 16.95 -9.00
C PRO A 100 -20.01 16.14 -9.02
N ALA A 101 -20.00 15.08 -9.84
CA ALA A 101 -18.80 14.31 -10.12
C ALA A 101 -17.79 15.16 -10.90
N LEU A 102 -16.50 14.97 -10.64
CA LEU A 102 -15.43 15.56 -11.44
C LEU A 102 -15.34 14.87 -12.80
N PRO A 103 -14.81 15.54 -13.83
CA PRO A 103 -14.55 14.90 -15.12
C PRO A 103 -13.70 13.64 -14.97
N GLY A 104 -14.21 12.51 -15.47
CA GLY A 104 -13.54 11.21 -15.40
C GLY A 104 -13.60 10.52 -14.03
N GLU A 105 -14.31 11.08 -13.05
CA GLU A 105 -14.45 10.48 -11.71
C GLU A 105 -15.22 9.15 -11.78
N GLY A 106 -14.68 8.11 -11.14
CA GLY A 106 -15.25 6.76 -11.14
C GLY A 106 -15.11 6.00 -12.46
N VAL A 107 -14.51 6.60 -13.49
CA VAL A 107 -14.30 5.95 -14.80
C VAL A 107 -13.03 5.10 -14.76
N TRP A 108 -13.13 3.85 -15.22
CA TRP A 108 -11.99 2.94 -15.31
C TRP A 108 -11.08 3.30 -16.48
N ARG A 109 -9.80 3.57 -16.19
CA ARG A 109 -8.79 3.92 -17.18
C ARG A 109 -7.69 2.85 -17.21
N PRO A 110 -7.25 2.39 -18.39
CA PRO A 110 -6.14 1.44 -18.48
C PRO A 110 -4.85 2.05 -17.93
N VAL A 111 -4.03 1.25 -17.25
CA VAL A 111 -2.70 1.68 -16.77
C VAL A 111 -1.65 0.62 -17.04
N GLY A 112 -0.38 1.06 -17.11
CA GLY A 112 0.77 0.17 -17.32
C GLY A 112 0.89 -0.34 -18.75
N ARG A 113 1.64 -1.44 -18.92
CA ARG A 113 1.90 -2.03 -20.23
C ARG A 113 0.77 -2.95 -20.67
N MET A 114 0.60 -3.10 -21.99
CA MET A 114 -0.25 -4.15 -22.55
C MET A 114 0.41 -5.52 -22.41
N VAL A 115 -0.43 -6.55 -22.26
CA VAL A 115 -0.08 -7.97 -22.33
C VAL A 115 -1.03 -8.60 -23.34
N ASN A 116 -0.50 -9.21 -24.39
CA ASN A 116 -1.29 -9.81 -25.48
C ASN A 116 -2.34 -8.84 -26.08
N GLY A 117 -1.97 -7.56 -26.25
CA GLY A 117 -2.84 -6.53 -26.82
C GLY A 117 -3.94 -6.02 -25.89
N GLN A 118 -3.93 -6.39 -24.60
CA GLN A 118 -4.91 -5.95 -23.60
C GLN A 118 -4.23 -5.31 -22.39
N TYR A 119 -4.93 -4.41 -21.69
CA TYR A 119 -4.43 -3.82 -20.45
C TYR A 119 -4.88 -4.67 -19.25
N PRO A 120 -3.94 -5.31 -18.52
CA PRO A 120 -4.27 -6.14 -17.37
C PRO A 120 -4.70 -5.35 -16.13
N LEU A 121 -4.39 -4.05 -16.08
CA LEU A 121 -4.70 -3.17 -14.96
C LEU A 121 -5.58 -2.01 -15.42
N ARG A 122 -6.60 -1.71 -14.61
CA ARG A 122 -7.43 -0.51 -14.76
C ARG A 122 -7.57 0.18 -13.42
N VAL A 123 -7.57 1.51 -13.43
CA VAL A 123 -7.69 2.32 -12.23
C VAL A 123 -8.86 3.28 -12.36
N ALA A 124 -9.64 3.42 -11.30
CA ALA A 124 -10.68 4.45 -11.15
C ALA A 124 -10.37 5.32 -9.94
N LEU A 125 -10.43 6.64 -10.13
CA LEU A 125 -10.25 7.63 -9.06
C LEU A 125 -11.61 8.23 -8.71
N PHE A 126 -11.93 8.27 -7.43
CA PHE A 126 -13.20 8.84 -6.96
C PHE A 126 -13.11 9.33 -5.51
N ARG A 127 -13.94 10.32 -5.18
CA ARG A 127 -14.16 10.78 -3.82
C ARG A 127 -15.20 9.87 -3.17
N ASN A 128 -14.80 9.17 -2.12
CA ASN A 128 -15.64 8.22 -1.39
C ASN A 128 -16.17 8.78 -0.06
N GLU A 129 -15.64 9.92 0.40
CA GLU A 129 -15.96 10.47 1.72
C GLU A 129 -16.30 11.97 1.60
N ARG A 130 -17.51 12.33 2.05
CA ARG A 130 -18.06 13.70 1.96
C ARG A 130 -17.40 14.65 2.96
N ASP A 131 -17.01 14.14 4.13
CA ASP A 131 -16.34 14.93 5.15
C ASP A 131 -14.90 15.30 4.75
N TYR A 132 -14.32 14.59 3.78
CA TYR A 132 -12.95 14.79 3.31
C TYR A 132 -12.88 14.89 1.78
N PRO A 133 -13.44 15.96 1.18
CA PRO A 133 -13.65 16.09 -0.27
C PRO A 133 -12.35 16.21 -1.10
N ARG A 134 -11.18 16.24 -0.43
CA ARG A 134 -9.85 16.26 -1.02
C ARG A 134 -9.15 14.90 -1.05
N ILE A 135 -9.69 13.91 -0.34
CA ILE A 135 -9.13 12.57 -0.30
C ILE A 135 -9.74 11.77 -1.45
N LEU A 136 -8.87 11.17 -2.27
CA LEU A 136 -9.25 10.31 -3.37
C LEU A 136 -9.00 8.86 -3.01
N THR A 137 -9.95 8.02 -3.39
CA THR A 137 -9.76 6.57 -3.43
C THR A 137 -9.31 6.15 -4.81
N TYR A 138 -8.31 5.28 -4.84
CA TYR A 138 -7.84 4.59 -6.03
C TYR A 138 -8.37 3.15 -5.98
N ALA A 139 -9.30 2.81 -6.85
CA ALA A 139 -9.68 1.42 -7.06
C ALA A 139 -8.86 0.85 -8.22
N VAL A 140 -8.28 -0.33 -8.02
CA VAL A 140 -7.54 -1.06 -9.05
C VAL A 140 -8.31 -2.33 -9.38
N TRP A 141 -8.65 -2.50 -10.65
CA TRP A 141 -9.15 -3.74 -11.19
C TRP A 141 -8.02 -4.47 -11.92
N ILE A 142 -7.87 -5.76 -11.63
CA ILE A 142 -6.79 -6.61 -12.13
C ILE A 142 -7.42 -7.76 -12.90
N ASP A 143 -6.99 -7.98 -14.15
CA ASP A 143 -7.41 -9.13 -14.93
C ASP A 143 -6.52 -10.34 -14.60
N HIS A 144 -7.06 -11.31 -13.86
CA HIS A 144 -6.33 -12.51 -13.45
C HIS A 144 -6.08 -13.49 -14.61
N SER A 145 -6.73 -13.31 -15.77
CA SER A 145 -6.43 -14.11 -16.98
C SER A 145 -5.14 -13.66 -17.68
N LEU A 146 -4.70 -12.42 -17.41
CA LEU A 146 -3.49 -11.82 -17.99
C LEU A 146 -2.38 -11.63 -16.95
N THR A 147 -2.65 -11.92 -15.68
CA THR A 147 -1.75 -11.66 -14.56
C THR A 147 -1.57 -12.86 -13.67
N GLN A 148 -0.48 -12.86 -12.90
CA GLN A 148 -0.21 -13.83 -11.86
C GLN A 148 0.03 -13.07 -10.55
N LEU A 149 -0.61 -13.52 -9.48
CA LEU A 149 -0.38 -13.02 -8.14
C LEU A 149 0.73 -13.85 -7.49
N ALA A 150 1.70 -13.18 -6.88
CA ALA A 150 2.74 -13.80 -6.08
C ALA A 150 2.87 -13.05 -4.76
N LEU A 151 2.97 -13.80 -3.66
CA LEU A 151 3.27 -13.27 -2.34
C LEU A 151 4.75 -13.53 -2.04
N TYR A 152 5.46 -12.46 -1.71
CA TYR A 152 6.85 -12.52 -1.29
C TYR A 152 6.93 -12.14 0.18
N PRO A 153 7.43 -13.01 1.06
CA PRO A 153 7.53 -12.69 2.47
C PRO A 153 8.55 -11.57 2.68
N GLY A 154 8.33 -10.79 3.72
CA GLY A 154 9.33 -9.85 4.19
C GLY A 154 10.55 -10.56 4.78
N ARG A 155 11.56 -9.76 5.13
CA ARG A 155 12.78 -10.24 5.80
C ARG A 155 12.50 -10.91 7.14
N VAL A 156 11.47 -10.44 7.85
CA VAL A 156 11.08 -10.88 9.20
C VAL A 156 9.72 -11.54 9.15
N GLU A 157 8.71 -10.83 8.67
CA GLU A 157 7.31 -11.30 8.60
C GLU A 157 6.99 -12.05 7.31
N PRO A 158 6.16 -13.12 7.35
CA PRO A 158 5.71 -13.82 8.56
C PRO A 158 6.87 -14.63 9.17
N PRO A 159 6.90 -14.89 10.50
CA PRO A 159 8.03 -15.55 11.16
C PRO A 159 8.21 -17.01 10.71
N GLN A 160 7.09 -17.70 10.44
CA GLN A 160 7.07 -19.06 9.92
C GLN A 160 6.77 -19.06 8.42
N GLY A 161 7.69 -19.65 7.66
CA GLY A 161 7.55 -19.89 6.23
C GLY A 161 8.68 -20.82 5.80
N SER A 162 8.35 -22.05 5.45
CA SER A 162 9.33 -23.04 4.99
C SER A 162 8.84 -23.72 3.71
N PRO A 163 9.61 -23.64 2.61
CA PRO A 163 10.74 -22.72 2.43
C PRO A 163 10.25 -21.26 2.39
N ARG A 164 10.97 -20.33 3.07
CA ARG A 164 10.60 -18.90 3.08
C ARG A 164 10.58 -18.29 1.67
N GLY A 165 11.30 -18.86 0.71
CA GLY A 165 11.40 -18.29 -0.63
C GLY A 165 12.10 -16.94 -0.65
N PRO A 166 12.07 -16.23 -1.79
CA PRO A 166 12.81 -14.99 -1.97
C PRO A 166 12.10 -13.82 -1.24
N MET A 167 12.85 -13.07 -0.42
CA MET A 167 12.35 -11.90 0.33
C MET A 167 12.15 -10.65 -0.55
N MET A 168 12.05 -10.85 -1.86
CA MET A 168 11.96 -9.84 -2.91
C MET A 168 11.48 -10.49 -4.20
N VAL A 169 11.00 -9.68 -5.14
CA VAL A 169 10.70 -10.16 -6.50
C VAL A 169 12.00 -10.66 -7.16
N PRO A 170 12.05 -11.94 -7.62
CA PRO A 170 13.19 -12.50 -8.35
C PRO A 170 13.58 -11.66 -9.57
N LEU A 171 14.88 -11.57 -9.87
CA LEU A 171 15.41 -10.69 -10.92
C LEU A 171 14.78 -10.95 -12.29
N ASP A 172 14.62 -12.23 -12.66
CA ASP A 172 14.01 -12.70 -13.90
C ASP A 172 12.51 -12.37 -14.01
N GLN A 173 11.85 -12.06 -12.89
CA GLN A 173 10.45 -11.66 -12.86
C GLN A 173 10.25 -10.14 -12.83
N ARG A 174 11.27 -9.34 -12.53
CA ARG A 174 11.12 -7.88 -12.38
C ARG A 174 10.68 -7.18 -13.67
N THR A 175 11.13 -7.68 -14.82
CA THR A 175 10.68 -7.17 -16.13
C THR A 175 9.20 -7.45 -16.39
N ARG A 176 8.63 -8.47 -15.74
CA ARG A 176 7.22 -8.85 -15.84
C ARG A 176 6.32 -8.19 -14.79
N LEU A 177 6.90 -7.45 -13.84
CA LEU A 177 6.17 -6.81 -12.75
C LEU A 177 5.21 -5.72 -13.26
N LEU A 178 3.96 -5.78 -12.82
CA LEU A 178 2.91 -4.81 -13.18
C LEU A 178 2.60 -3.84 -12.05
N ALA A 179 2.53 -4.34 -10.81
CA ALA A 179 2.28 -3.57 -9.61
C ALA A 179 2.83 -4.32 -8.38
N VAL A 180 3.10 -3.58 -7.32
CA VAL A 180 3.41 -4.12 -5.99
C VAL A 180 2.54 -3.41 -4.97
N PHE A 181 2.01 -4.18 -4.02
CA PHE A 181 1.19 -3.68 -2.95
C PHE A 181 1.77 -4.21 -1.64
N ASN A 182 1.67 -3.40 -0.59
CA ASN A 182 1.86 -3.93 0.75
C ASN A 182 0.78 -4.99 1.00
N SER A 183 1.16 -6.04 1.73
CA SER A 183 0.22 -7.06 2.19
C SER A 183 -0.48 -6.58 3.46
N GLY A 184 -1.02 -7.52 4.24
CA GLY A 184 -1.68 -7.27 5.50
C GLY A 184 -0.74 -6.81 6.62
N PHE A 185 -1.26 -6.89 7.85
CA PHE A 185 -0.56 -6.49 9.06
C PHE A 185 0.55 -7.48 9.44
N LYS A 186 1.38 -7.11 10.43
CA LYS A 186 2.32 -8.08 11.04
C LYS A 186 1.51 -9.28 11.57
N TYR A 187 2.13 -10.46 11.59
CA TYR A 187 1.43 -11.68 12.01
C TYR A 187 0.81 -11.54 13.41
N GLU A 188 1.52 -10.94 14.35
CA GLU A 188 1.06 -10.66 15.73
C GLU A 188 -0.15 -9.72 15.80
N ASP A 189 -0.32 -8.82 14.83
CA ASP A 189 -1.38 -7.83 14.75
C ASP A 189 -2.58 -8.28 13.91
N SER A 190 -2.47 -9.43 13.24
CA SER A 190 -3.42 -9.84 12.19
C SER A 190 -4.74 -10.41 12.73
N HIS A 191 -4.78 -10.84 14.00
CA HIS A 191 -5.94 -11.47 14.67
C HIS A 191 -6.64 -12.66 13.97
N GLY A 192 -6.12 -13.14 12.83
CA GLY A 192 -6.69 -14.24 12.04
C GLY A 192 -7.34 -13.73 10.76
#